data_AF-A0A7V0ML11-F1
#
_entry.id   AF-A0A7V0ML11-F1
#
_cell.length_a   1.000
_cell.length_b   1.000
_cell.length_c   1.000
_cell.angle_alpha   90.00
_cell.angle_beta   90.00
_cell.angle_gamma   90.00
#
_symmetry.space_group_name_H-M   'P 1'
#
loop_
_entity.id
_entity.type
_entity.pdbx_description
1 polymer ?
#
loop_
_entity_poly.entity_id
_entity_poly.type
_entity_poly.pdbx_seq_one_letter_code
_entity_poly.pdbx_strand_id
1 'polypeptide(L)'
;MGWRMKTLPHKRDEIYYADLNPMVGSEIKKVRPVVIISQDEMNKYLETVVVCPITSKLHPQWRTRLQITCANKKAEIAVDQIRTISKQWLKKKIDKLSKSEAAQLRKLITDMYGE
;
A
#
# COMPACT_ATOMS: atom_id res chain seq x y z
N MET A 1 28.08 4.81 22.32
CA MET A 1 27.69 5.10 20.93
C MET A 1 26.61 4.13 20.51
N GLY A 2 25.36 4.59 20.41
CA GLY A 2 24.22 3.71 20.11
C GLY A 2 24.29 3.19 18.68
N TRP A 3 24.26 1.87 18.52
CA TRP A 3 24.16 1.22 17.22
C TRP A 3 22.80 1.55 16.61
N ARG A 4 22.76 2.53 15.70
CA ARG A 4 21.56 2.86 14.95
C ARG A 4 21.33 1.69 13.98
N MET A 5 20.40 0.79 14.31
CA MET A 5 19.94 -0.24 13.38
C MET A 5 19.56 0.46 12.07
N LYS A 6 20.26 0.14 10.98
CA LYS A 6 19.85 0.57 9.64
C LYS A 6 18.52 -0.13 9.35
N THR A 7 17.41 0.57 9.53
CA THR A 7 16.11 0.12 9.02
C THR A 7 16.24 -0.04 7.52
N LEU A 8 15.97 -1.25 7.02
CA LEU A 8 15.93 -1.50 5.59
C LEU A 8 14.84 -0.61 4.97
N PRO A 9 15.10 0.03 3.80
CA PRO A 9 14.12 0.91 3.18
C PRO A 9 12.87 0.11 2.81
N HIS A 10 11.69 0.68 3.09
CA HIS A 10 10.42 0.11 2.67
C HIS A 10 10.33 0.12 1.16
N LYS A 11 10.13 -1.04 0.54
CA LYS A 11 10.21 -1.16 -0.92
C LYS A 11 8.83 -1.15 -1.57
N ARG A 12 8.80 -0.72 -2.83
CA ARG A 12 7.63 -0.81 -3.70
C ARG A 12 7.15 -2.26 -3.78
N ASP A 13 5.84 -2.40 -3.89
CA ASP A 13 5.09 -3.66 -3.95
C ASP A 13 5.09 -4.47 -2.64
N GLU A 14 5.77 -4.02 -1.58
CA GLU A 14 5.69 -4.63 -0.26
C GLU A 14 4.38 -4.23 0.45
N ILE A 15 3.83 -5.17 1.21
CA ILE A 15 2.60 -5.00 1.96
C ILE A 15 2.91 -4.94 3.45
N TYR A 16 2.42 -3.89 4.11
CA TYR A 16 2.58 -3.64 5.54
C TYR A 16 1.22 -3.44 6.19
N TYR A 17 1.10 -3.77 7.47
CA TYR A 17 0.06 -3.10 8.28
C TYR A 17 0.44 -1.63 8.45
N ALA A 18 -0.52 -0.73 8.28
CA ALA A 18 -0.39 0.67 8.60
C ALA A 18 -1.56 1.13 9.47
N ASP A 19 -1.30 2.01 10.44
CA ASP A 19 -2.37 2.82 11.01
C ASP A 19 -2.86 3.82 9.94
N LEU A 20 -4.16 4.05 9.81
CA LEU A 20 -4.73 4.99 8.84
C LEU A 20 -5.62 6.04 9.52
N ASN A 21 -5.39 6.31 10.81
CA ASN A 21 -6.15 7.31 11.59
C ASN A 21 -5.27 8.50 12.00
N PRO A 22 -5.78 9.76 12.00
CA PRO A 22 -7.19 10.08 11.81
C PRO A 22 -7.58 10.15 10.34
N MET A 23 -8.88 10.06 10.11
CA MET A 23 -9.50 10.06 8.79
C MET A 23 -10.72 10.96 8.79
N VAL A 24 -11.16 11.40 7.62
CA VAL A 24 -12.41 12.14 7.45
C VAL A 24 -13.36 11.36 6.55
N GLY A 25 -14.63 11.26 6.95
CA GLY A 25 -15.70 10.67 6.13
C GLY A 25 -15.45 9.21 5.72
N SER A 26 -15.45 8.97 4.41
CA SER A 26 -15.42 7.64 3.78
C SER A 26 -14.01 7.09 3.53
N GLU A 27 -12.97 7.80 3.98
CA GLU A 27 -11.60 7.30 3.93
C GLU A 27 -11.46 5.93 4.62
N ILE A 28 -10.67 5.04 4.03
CA ILE A 28 -10.32 3.77 4.67
C ILE A 28 -9.55 4.03 5.97
N LYS A 29 -10.06 3.44 7.05
CA LYS A 29 -9.64 3.69 8.44
C LYS A 29 -9.15 2.45 9.17
N LYS A 30 -8.64 2.70 10.38
CA LYS A 30 -8.05 1.70 11.31
C LYS A 30 -6.70 1.17 10.82
N VAL A 31 -6.16 0.24 11.59
CA VAL A 31 -4.99 -0.51 11.18
C VAL A 31 -5.38 -1.46 10.05
N ARG A 32 -4.83 -1.27 8.85
CA ARG A 32 -5.15 -2.03 7.65
C ARG A 32 -3.87 -2.43 6.91
N PRO A 33 -3.88 -3.54 6.16
CA PRO A 33 -2.83 -3.78 5.19
C PRO A 33 -2.84 -2.69 4.12
N VAL A 34 -1.65 -2.29 3.68
CA VAL A 34 -1.43 -1.33 2.61
C VAL A 34 -0.28 -1.81 1.74
N VAL A 35 -0.36 -1.62 0.43
CA VAL A 35 0.76 -1.83 -0.48
C VAL A 35 1.47 -0.52 -0.77
N ILE A 36 2.80 -0.51 -0.71
CA ILE A 36 3.62 0.65 -1.06
C ILE A 36 3.74 0.75 -2.58
N ILE A 37 3.36 1.90 -3.14
CA ILE A 37 3.40 2.15 -4.59
C ILE A 37 4.45 3.17 -5.01
N SER A 38 4.97 3.98 -4.08
CA SER A 38 6.08 4.90 -4.33
C SER A 38 7.38 4.16 -4.64
N GLN A 39 8.24 4.78 -5.44
CA GLN A 39 9.49 4.19 -5.91
C GLN A 39 10.49 3.98 -4.76
N ASP A 40 11.32 2.95 -4.85
CA ASP A 40 12.33 2.62 -3.84
C ASP A 40 13.28 3.78 -3.53
N GLU A 41 13.67 4.55 -4.55
CA GLU A 41 14.56 5.71 -4.37
C GLU A 41 13.88 6.81 -3.56
N MET A 42 12.59 7.06 -3.78
CA MET A 42 11.80 7.99 -2.96
C MET A 42 11.69 7.47 -1.52
N ASN A 43 11.38 6.18 -1.37
CA ASN A 43 11.20 5.55 -0.06
C ASN A 43 12.52 5.49 0.73
N LYS A 44 13.67 5.61 0.08
CA LYS A 44 14.98 5.65 0.74
C LYS A 44 15.23 6.99 1.44
N TYR A 45 14.81 8.11 0.85
CA TYR A 45 15.14 9.45 1.38
C TYR A 45 13.98 10.19 2.05
N LEU A 46 12.73 9.95 1.64
CA LEU A 46 11.58 10.66 2.20
C LEU A 46 11.12 10.00 3.50
N GLU A 47 10.61 10.76 4.46
CA GLU A 47 9.97 10.21 5.68
C GLU A 47 8.54 9.68 5.43
N THR A 48 8.07 9.76 4.19
CA THR A 48 6.74 9.34 3.75
C THR A 48 6.83 8.29 2.66
N VAL A 49 5.74 7.52 2.51
CA VAL A 49 5.51 6.61 1.38
C VAL A 49 4.12 6.84 0.80
N VAL A 50 3.94 6.53 -0.48
CA VAL A 50 2.61 6.50 -1.12
C VAL A 50 2.11 5.07 -1.10
N VAL A 51 0.87 4.87 -0.64
CA VAL A 51 0.27 3.56 -0.45
C VAL A 51 -1.12 3.44 -1.04
N CYS A 52 -1.51 2.23 -1.42
CA CYS A 52 -2.91 1.85 -1.62
C CYS A 52 -3.38 0.99 -0.44
N PRO A 53 -4.51 1.29 0.22
CA PRO A 53 -5.08 0.41 1.22
C PRO A 53 -5.55 -0.93 0.64
N ILE A 54 -5.62 -1.95 1.48
CA ILE A 54 -6.14 -3.27 1.14
C ILE A 54 -7.29 -3.62 2.08
N THR A 55 -8.34 -4.20 1.52
CA THR A 55 -9.53 -4.64 2.26
C THR A 55 -9.88 -6.08 1.94
N SER A 56 -10.45 -6.78 2.92
CA SER A 56 -11.00 -8.13 2.75
C SER A 56 -12.45 -8.10 2.24
N LYS A 57 -13.10 -6.92 2.21
CA LYS A 57 -14.41 -6.75 1.62
C LYS A 57 -14.25 -6.59 0.11
N LEU A 58 -14.69 -7.59 -0.64
CA LEU A 58 -14.49 -7.66 -2.10
C LEU A 58 -15.64 -6.97 -2.84
N HIS A 59 -15.29 -6.21 -3.86
CA HIS A 59 -16.18 -5.51 -4.78
C HIS A 59 -15.72 -5.80 -6.22
N PRO A 60 -15.92 -7.02 -6.73
CA PRO A 60 -15.34 -7.46 -8.02
C PRO A 60 -15.82 -6.65 -9.24
N GLN A 61 -16.92 -5.90 -9.11
CA GLN A 61 -17.46 -5.04 -10.17
C GLN A 61 -16.82 -3.64 -10.19
N TRP A 62 -16.06 -3.26 -9.17
CA TRP A 62 -15.46 -1.93 -9.08
C TRP A 62 -14.15 -1.90 -9.85
N ARG A 63 -14.13 -1.18 -10.98
CA ARG A 63 -12.95 -1.09 -11.85
C ARG A 63 -11.74 -0.42 -11.20
N THR A 64 -11.95 0.31 -10.10
CA THR A 64 -10.90 0.95 -9.30
C THR A 64 -10.27 0.03 -8.26
N ARG A 65 -10.67 -1.25 -8.22
CA ARG A 65 -10.18 -2.25 -7.27
C ARG A 65 -9.43 -3.35 -8.00
N LEU A 66 -8.28 -3.76 -7.45
CA LEU A 66 -7.53 -4.90 -7.95
C LEU A 66 -7.65 -6.08 -6.98
N GLN A 67 -8.18 -7.20 -7.46
CA GLN A 67 -8.28 -8.43 -6.66
C GLN A 67 -6.92 -9.11 -6.55
N ILE A 68 -6.53 -9.48 -5.33
CA ILE A 68 -5.23 -10.11 -5.04
C ILE A 68 -5.38 -11.23 -3.99
N THR A 69 -4.32 -11.98 -3.78
CA THR A 69 -4.14 -12.77 -2.56
C THR A 69 -3.15 -12.08 -1.65
N CYS A 70 -3.57 -11.72 -0.44
CA CYS A 70 -2.72 -11.10 0.58
C CYS A 70 -2.73 -12.00 1.83
N ALA A 71 -1.56 -12.43 2.28
CA ALA A 71 -1.38 -13.32 3.42
C ALA A 71 -2.29 -14.56 3.36
N ASN A 72 -2.31 -15.22 2.19
CA ASN A 72 -3.14 -16.39 1.88
C ASN A 72 -4.66 -16.18 1.98
N LYS A 73 -5.12 -14.93 1.87
CA LYS A 73 -6.54 -14.57 1.90
C LYS A 73 -6.90 -13.74 0.67
N LYS A 74 -8.09 -13.96 0.13
CA LYS A 74 -8.66 -13.08 -0.90
C LYS A 74 -8.81 -11.67 -0.34
N ALA A 75 -8.30 -10.70 -1.08
CA ALA A 75 -8.37 -9.28 -0.73
C ALA A 75 -8.44 -8.45 -2.00
N GLU A 76 -8.69 -7.15 -1.84
CA GLU A 76 -8.57 -6.20 -2.94
C GLU A 76 -7.77 -4.96 -2.53
N ILE A 77 -6.99 -4.44 -3.47
CA ILE A 77 -6.31 -3.17 -3.37
C ILE A 77 -7.28 -2.07 -3.79
N ALA A 78 -7.41 -1.07 -2.94
CA ALA A 78 -8.28 0.09 -3.07
C ALA A 78 -7.56 1.25 -3.78
N VAL A 79 -7.48 1.25 -5.11
CA VAL A 79 -6.70 2.25 -5.86
C VAL A 79 -7.32 3.65 -5.79
N ASP A 80 -8.64 3.76 -5.75
CA ASP A 80 -9.37 5.03 -5.48
C ASP A 80 -9.15 5.60 -4.06
N GLN A 81 -8.36 4.92 -3.22
CA GLN A 81 -8.00 5.37 -1.87
C GLN A 81 -6.48 5.54 -1.71
N ILE A 82 -5.75 5.74 -2.81
CA ILE A 82 -4.32 6.09 -2.77
C ILE A 82 -4.10 7.30 -1.84
N ARG A 83 -3.08 7.19 -1.00
CA ARG A 83 -2.65 8.32 -0.15
C ARG A 83 -1.19 8.22 0.25
N THR A 84 -0.62 9.37 0.58
CA THR A 84 0.69 9.48 1.23
C THR A 84 0.53 9.31 2.74
N ILE A 85 1.42 8.53 3.37
CA ILE A 85 1.48 8.36 4.83
C ILE A 85 2.92 8.53 5.34
N SER A 86 3.07 8.93 6.60
CA SER A 86 4.37 8.88 7.27
C SER A 86 4.80 7.43 7.50
N LYS A 87 6.10 7.13 7.33
CA LYS A 87 6.65 5.81 7.62
C LYS A 87 6.45 5.36 9.06
N GLN A 88 6.30 6.30 10.00
CA GLN A 88 6.01 6.00 11.41
C GLN A 88 4.68 5.24 11.60
N TRP A 89 3.80 5.30 10.60
CA TRP A 89 2.48 4.67 10.64
C TRP A 89 2.54 3.25 10.11
N LEU A 90 3.62 2.88 9.42
CA LEU A 90 3.90 1.50 9.03
C LEU A 90 4.28 0.69 10.27
N LYS A 91 3.72 -0.51 10.35
CA LYS A 91 3.95 -1.48 11.41
C LYS A 91 4.74 -2.65 10.84
N LYS A 92 4.19 -3.86 10.92
CA LYS A 92 4.80 -5.09 10.42
C LYS A 92 4.63 -5.24 8.90
N LYS A 93 5.71 -5.62 8.19
CA LYS A 93 5.63 -6.19 6.84
C LYS A 93 4.91 -7.54 6.90
N ILE A 94 3.91 -7.74 6.05
CA ILE A 94 3.12 -8.98 6.04
C ILE A 94 3.23 -9.76 4.75
N ASP A 95 3.49 -9.11 3.62
CA ASP A 95 3.49 -9.76 2.32
C ASP A 95 4.21 -8.91 1.26
N LYS A 96 4.22 -9.39 0.02
CA LYS A 96 4.67 -8.65 -1.16
C LYS A 96 3.88 -9.12 -2.38
N LEU A 97 3.45 -8.18 -3.22
CA LEU A 97 2.79 -8.52 -4.48
C LEU A 97 3.70 -9.36 -5.38
N SER A 98 3.08 -10.29 -6.11
CA SER A 98 3.73 -10.94 -7.24
C SER A 98 4.05 -9.93 -8.34
N LYS A 99 4.98 -10.28 -9.25
CA LYS A 99 5.31 -9.43 -10.40
C LYS A 99 4.07 -9.12 -11.27
N SER A 100 3.17 -10.10 -11.40
CA SER A 100 1.93 -9.97 -12.17
C SER A 100 0.97 -8.97 -11.52
N GLU A 101 0.67 -9.15 -10.23
CA GLU A 101 -0.20 -8.23 -9.47
C GLU A 101 0.38 -6.81 -9.44
N ALA A 102 1.70 -6.67 -9.27
CA ALA A 102 2.36 -5.37 -9.28
C ALA A 102 2.27 -4.68 -10.66
N ALA A 103 2.36 -5.43 -11.76
CA ALA A 103 2.17 -4.88 -13.10
C ALA A 103 0.71 -4.46 -13.34
N GLN A 104 -0.26 -5.27 -12.91
CA GLN A 104 -1.69 -4.94 -12.97
C GLN A 104 -2.02 -3.70 -12.13
N LEU A 105 -1.45 -3.59 -10.93
CA LEU A 105 -1.63 -2.42 -10.07
C LEU A 105 -1.10 -1.14 -10.74
N ARG A 106 0.10 -1.19 -11.32
CA ARG A 106 0.68 -0.04 -12.04
C ARG A 106 -0.19 0.36 -13.22
N LYS A 107 -0.63 -0.62 -14.02
CA LYS A 107 -1.53 -0.37 -15.14
C LYS A 107 -2.82 0.30 -14.67
N LEU A 108 -3.46 -0.22 -13.62
CA LEU A 108 -4.68 0.36 -13.07
C LEU A 108 -4.47 1.77 -12.53
N ILE A 109 -3.34 2.05 -11.88
CA ILE A 109 -2.99 3.41 -11.44
C ILE A 109 -2.86 4.35 -12.64
N THR A 110 -2.18 3.91 -13.71
CA THR A 110 -2.07 4.67 -14.95
C THR A 110 -3.44 4.88 -15.60
N ASP A 111 -4.27 3.85 -15.70
CA ASP A 111 -5.61 3.95 -16.28
C ASP A 111 -6.53 4.91 -15.48
N MET A 112 -6.28 5.08 -14.18
CA MET A 112 -7.09 5.95 -13.31
C MET A 112 -6.57 7.40 -13.21
N TYR A 113 -5.26 7.61 -13.29
CA TYR A 113 -4.62 8.89 -12.95
C TYR A 113 -3.61 9.38 -14.00
N GLY A 114 -3.28 8.56 -15.00
CA GLY A 114 -2.46 8.96 -16.14
C GLY A 114 -3.34 9.48 -17.28
N GLU A 115 -2.93 10.59 -17.89
CA GLU A 115 -3.47 11.08 -19.16
C GLU A 115 -2.75 10.40 -20.35
#